data_AF-A0A0G1SAR2-F1
#
_entry.id   AF-A0A0G1SAR2-F1
#
_cell.length_a   1.000
_cell.length_b   1.000
_cell.length_c   1.000
_cell.angle_alpha   90.00
_cell.angle_beta   90.00
_cell.angle_gamma   90.00
#
_symmetry.space_group_name_H-M   'P 1'
#
loop_
_entity.id
_entity.type
_entity.pdbx_description
1 polymer ?
#
loop_
_entity_poly.entity_id
_entity_poly.type
_entity_poly.pdbx_seq_one_letter_code
_entity_poly.pdbx_strand_id
1 'polypeptide(L)' 'MSRICLNCGKKSTLVTRLIKLRGKYNPTTKKRKYPNLQWAVLPSGKKAKICTECMRTLYKEKK' A
#
# COMPACT_ATOMS: atom_id res chain seq x y z
N MET A 1 11.43 6.92 -9.87
CA MET A 1 9.97 7.00 -9.63
C MET A 1 9.66 6.57 -8.19
N SER A 2 9.12 7.47 -7.35
CA SER A 2 8.84 7.17 -5.94
C SER A 2 7.84 6.01 -5.80
N ARG A 3 8.20 4.96 -5.05
CA ARG A 3 7.31 3.84 -4.68
C ARG A 3 6.58 4.10 -3.35
N ILE A 4 6.36 5.37 -3.03
CA ILE A 4 5.79 5.84 -1.78
C ILE A 4 4.49 6.56 -2.09
N CYS A 5 3.45 6.33 -1.27
CA CYS A 5 2.22 7.09 -1.34
C CYS A 5 2.46 8.52 -0.88
N LEU A 6 2.09 9.52 -1.70
CA LEU A 6 2.28 10.93 -1.35
C LEU A 6 1.33 11.43 -0.26
N ASN A 7 0.17 10.79 -0.06
CA ASN A 7 -0.81 11.23 0.93
C ASN A 7 -0.55 10.67 2.34
N CYS A 8 -0.20 9.37 2.44
CA CYS A 8 -0.03 8.70 3.74
C CYS A 8 1.39 8.16 3.99
N GLY A 9 2.33 8.38 3.07
CA GLY A 9 3.71 7.94 3.23
C GLY A 9 3.93 6.43 3.18
N LYS A 10 2.89 5.62 2.89
CA LYS A 10 3.00 4.15 2.81
C LYS A 10 4.12 3.74 1.85
N LYS A 11 5.04 2.92 2.36
CA LYS A 11 6.20 2.36 1.64
C LYS A 11 6.05 0.84 1.51
N SER A 12 6.94 0.22 0.74
CA SER A 12 7.03 -1.24 0.70
C SER A 12 7.47 -1.80 2.04
N THR A 13 6.89 -2.92 2.46
CA THR A 13 7.27 -3.64 3.67
C THR A 13 7.88 -5.00 3.31
N LEU A 14 8.77 -5.48 4.16
CA LEU A 14 9.41 -6.77 4.00
C LEU A 14 8.72 -7.75 4.96
N VAL A 15 8.11 -8.79 4.40
CA VAL A 15 7.24 -9.71 5.15
C VAL A 15 7.76 -11.12 4.98
N THR A 16 7.79 -11.88 6.07
CA THR A 16 8.16 -13.30 6.02
C THR A 16 6.99 -14.11 5.50
N ARG A 17 7.22 -14.92 4.46
CA ARG A 17 6.22 -15.88 3.98
C ARG A 17 6.13 -17.02 4.98
N LEU A 18 4.92 -17.33 5.40
CA LEU A 18 4.63 -18.48 6.24
C LEU A 18 3.96 -19.58 5.42
N ILE A 19 4.39 -20.82 5.61
CA ILE A 19 3.75 -22.00 4.99
C ILE A 19 3.30 -22.93 6.11
N LYS A 20 2.07 -23.44 6.02
CA LYS A 20 1.54 -24.44 6.96
C LYS A 20 1.88 -25.82 6.40
N LEU A 21 2.69 -26.57 7.13
CA LEU A 21 3.07 -27.93 6.74
C LEU A 21 2.03 -28.94 7.21
N ARG A 22 1.73 -28.95 8.52
CA ARG A 22 0.69 -29.80 9.12
C ARG A 22 -0.05 -29.09 10.27
N GLY A 23 0.67 -28.61 11.28
CA GLY A 23 0.10 -27.90 12.44
C GLY A 23 0.40 -26.40 12.46
N LYS A 24 1.66 -26.05 12.69
CA LYS A 24 2.11 -24.65 12.83
C LYS A 24 2.56 -24.05 11.49
N TYR A 25 2.41 -22.73 11.37
CA TYR A 25 2.99 -21.94 10.29
C TYR A 25 4.49 -21.80 10.50
N ASN A 26 5.29 -22.27 9.53
CA ASN A 26 6.75 -22.14 9.56
C ASN A 26 7.19 -20.95 8.68
N PRO A 27 8.03 -20.03 9.19
CA PRO A 27 8.66 -19.02 8.35
C PRO A 27 9.54 -19.64 7.27
N THR A 28 9.46 -19.08 6.07
CA THR A 28 10.24 -19.53 4.90
C THR A 28 11.08 -18.37 4.38
N THR A 29 10.78 -17.87 3.19
CA THR A 29 11.52 -16.78 2.56
C THR A 29 10.92 -15.42 2.92
N LYS A 30 11.76 -14.38 2.92
CA LYS A 30 11.30 -13.00 3.05
C LYS A 30 10.88 -12.47 1.68
N LYS A 31 9.70 -11.88 1.57
CA LYS A 31 9.18 -11.26 0.34
C LYS A 31 8.83 -9.80 0.60
N ARG A 32 9.20 -8.92 -0.33
CA ARG A 32 8.78 -7.52 -0.31
C ARG A 32 7.35 -7.39 -0.82
N LYS A 33 6.47 -6.74 -0.04
CA LYS A 33 5.13 -6.34 -0.45
C LYS A 33 5.12 -4.86 -0.77
N TYR A 34 4.59 -4.51 -1.94
CA TYR A 34 4.47 -3.13 -2.39
C TYR A 34 3.04 -2.62 -2.14
N PRO A 35 2.87 -1.35 -1.75
CA PRO A 35 1.55 -0.74 -1.70
C PRO A 35 0.97 -0.66 -3.12
N ASN A 36 -0.34 -0.84 -3.24
CA ASN A 36 -1.05 -0.64 -4.50
C ASN A 36 -1.17 0.86 -4.78
N LEU A 37 -0.22 1.39 -5.54
CA LEU A 37 -0.13 2.81 -5.90
C LEU A 37 -0.79 3.04 -7.26
N GLN A 38 -1.71 4.00 -7.29
CA GLN A 38 -2.45 4.40 -8.49
C GLN A 38 -2.30 5.90 -8.71
N TRP A 39 -2.39 6.33 -9.96
CA TRP A 39 -2.42 7.75 -10.30
C TRP A 39 -3.79 8.33 -9.97
N ALA A 40 -3.82 9.43 -9.22
CA ALA A 40 -5.03 10.17 -8.94
C ALA A 40 -4.80 11.68 -9.09
N VAL A 41 -5.88 12.40 -9.36
CA VAL A 41 -5.91 13.85 -9.31
C VAL A 41 -6.26 14.24 -7.88
N LEU A 42 -5.38 14.99 -7.21
CA LEU A 42 -5.64 15.53 -5.88
C LEU A 42 -6.71 16.62 -5.96
N PRO A 43 -7.39 16.95 -4.84
CA PRO A 43 -8.30 18.11 -4.78
C PRO A 43 -7.63 19.43 -5.17
N SER A 44 -6.31 19.51 -5.06
CA SER A 44 -5.48 20.64 -5.51
C SER A 44 -5.20 20.67 -7.02
N GLY A 45 -5.79 19.77 -7.81
CA GLY A 45 -5.62 19.68 -9.28
C GLY A 45 -4.34 18.98 -9.75
N LYS A 46 -3.41 18.65 -8.84
CA LYS A 46 -2.14 17.99 -9.18
C LYS A 46 -2.32 16.48 -9.32
N LYS A 47 -1.62 15.87 -10.30
CA LYS A 47 -1.55 14.41 -10.45
C LYS A 47 -0.47 13.84 -9.53
N ALA A 48 -0.84 12.84 -8.73
CA ALA A 48 0.05 12.19 -7.78
C ALA A 48 -0.18 10.68 -7.74
N LYS A 49 0.86 9.91 -7.38
CA LYS A 49 0.71 8.50 -7.03
C LYS A 49 0.28 8.37 -5.58
N ILE A 50 -0.86 7.72 -5.38
CA ILE A 50 -1.51 7.57 -4.08
C ILE A 50 -1.93 6.12 -3.91
N CYS A 51 -1.95 5.61 -2.68
CA CYS A 51 -2.42 4.25 -2.44
C CYS A 51 -3.95 4.17 -2.62
N THR A 52 -4.43 2.99 -2.98
CA THR A 52 -5.86 2.73 -3.23
C THR A 52 -6.75 3.03 -2.02
N GLU A 53 -6.27 2.82 -0.79
CA GLU A 53 -7.01 3.18 0.42
C GLU A 53 -7.23 4.68 0.54
N CYS A 54 -6.19 5.49 0.31
CA CYS A 54 -6.32 6.94 0.30
C CYS A 54 -7.21 7.40 -0.85
N MET A 55 -7.06 6.80 -2.04
CA MET A 55 -7.89 7.11 -3.20
C MET A 55 -9.38 6.94 -2.90
N ARG A 56 -9.75 5.89 -2.15
CA ARG A 56 -11.14 5.63 -1.75
C ARG A 56 -11.73 6.72 -0.84
N THR A 57 -10.92 7.45 -0.10
CA THR A 57 -11.36 8.48 0.85
C THR A 57 -11.10 9.91 0.36
N LEU A 58 -10.46 10.10 -0.80
CA LEU A 58 -10.07 11.43 -1.31
C LEU A 58 -11.23 12.43 -1.43
N TYR A 59 -12.42 11.95 -1.82
CA TYR A 59 -13.59 12.79 -2.09
C TYR A 59 -14.71 12.61 -1.08
N LYS A 60 -14.43 11.94 0.05
CA LYS A 60 -15.44 11.79 1.11
C LYS A 60 -15.43 13.03 1.99
N GLU A 61 -16.57 13.68 2.11
CA GLU A 61 -16.78 14.74 3.09
C GLU A 61 -16.72 14.15 4.50
N LYS A 62 -16.05 14.85 5.42
CA LYS A 62 -16.16 14.54 6.85
C LYS A 62 -17.54 15.02 7.29
N LYS A 63 -18.46 14.08 7.48
CA LYS A 63 -19.73 14.33 8.14
C LYS A 63 -19.52 14.51 9.64
#